data_AF-A0A7J0D5B9-F1
#
_entry.id   AF-A0A7J0D5B9-F1
#
_cell.length_a   1.000
_cell.length_b   1.000
_cell.length_c   1.000
_cell.angle_alpha   90.00
_cell.angle_beta   90.00
_cell.angle_gamma   90.00
#
_symmetry.space_group_name_H-M   'P 1'
#
loop_
_entity.id
_entity.type
_entity.pdbx_description
1 polymer ?
#
loop_
_entity_poly.entity_id
_entity_poly.type
_entity_poly.pdbx_seq_one_letter_code
_entity_poly.pdbx_strand_id
1 'polypeptide(L)'
;MGGGARGPGGGCGGRPSCGGLDPVSARRAGPRPVGTWLAGALPDAVEAAMGSLDPAQCDRMGPDGRLVEGNGGVDAGTLSTLTVVPCVLSDADWLTPDQQIRLLAVASITTGIARLLADDPGTAILHGLVARMCATLDHATRPDTPGLATQFEHAL
;
A
#
# COMPACT_ATOMS: atom_id res chain seq x y z
N MET A 1 -21.69 32.10 -60.06
CA MET A 1 -22.27 31.21 -59.04
C MET A 1 -21.11 30.75 -58.16
N GLY A 2 -20.76 31.51 -57.12
CA GLY A 2 -21.30 31.39 -55.76
C GLY A 2 -20.13 30.92 -54.89
N GLY A 3 -19.42 31.83 -54.22
CA GLY A 3 -19.56 32.08 -52.78
C GLY A 3 -18.58 31.16 -52.03
N GLY A 4 -17.50 31.60 -51.38
CA GLY A 4 -17.35 32.78 -50.55
C GLY A 4 -17.64 32.40 -49.10
N ALA A 5 -16.59 32.15 -48.31
CA ALA A 5 -16.55 32.41 -46.85
C ALA A 5 -15.18 32.03 -46.26
N ARG A 6 -14.31 33.03 -46.12
CA ARG A 6 -13.40 33.10 -44.98
C ARG A 6 -14.25 33.29 -43.73
N GLY A 7 -13.97 32.52 -42.69
CA GLY A 7 -14.51 32.70 -41.34
C GLY A 7 -13.39 32.62 -40.30
N PRO A 8 -13.51 33.30 -39.15
CA PRO A 8 -12.40 33.95 -38.45
C PRO A 8 -12.12 33.39 -37.05
N GLY A 9 -11.04 33.87 -36.42
CA GLY A 9 -10.82 33.82 -34.97
C GLY A 9 -10.21 32.50 -34.49
N GLY A 10 -9.23 32.47 -33.59
CA GLY A 10 -8.77 33.45 -32.62
C GLY A 10 -8.41 32.67 -31.35
N GLY A 11 -7.41 33.13 -30.60
CA GLY A 11 -7.27 32.69 -29.20
C GLY A 11 -5.94 32.07 -28.84
N CYS A 12 -5.03 32.94 -28.44
CA CYS A 12 -3.90 32.66 -27.57
C CYS A 12 -4.37 32.02 -26.24
N GLY A 13 -3.48 31.24 -25.61
CA GLY A 13 -3.29 31.20 -24.16
C GLY A 13 -4.46 30.73 -23.28
N GLY A 14 -4.36 29.53 -22.72
CA GLY A 14 -5.26 29.09 -21.66
C GLY A 14 -4.71 27.87 -20.94
N ARG A 15 -3.84 28.11 -19.94
CA ARG A 15 -3.53 27.13 -18.89
C ARG A 15 -4.88 26.68 -18.28
N PRO A 16 -5.11 25.40 -17.95
CA PRO A 16 -6.19 25.08 -17.04
C PRO A 16 -5.84 25.69 -15.69
N SER A 17 -6.49 26.82 -15.39
CA SER A 17 -6.59 27.38 -14.06
C SER A 17 -7.46 26.42 -13.26
N CYS A 18 -6.87 25.65 -12.35
CA CYS A 18 -7.61 25.00 -11.27
C CYS A 18 -8.06 26.09 -10.29
N GLY A 19 -9.08 26.85 -10.69
CA GLY A 19 -9.82 27.76 -9.84
C GLY A 19 -10.55 26.98 -8.76
N GLY A 20 -10.50 27.53 -7.55
CA GLY A 20 -10.84 26.86 -6.31
C GLY A 20 -12.22 26.23 -6.22
N LEU A 21 -12.27 25.17 -5.42
CA LEU A 21 -13.48 24.72 -4.74
C LEU A 21 -13.19 24.78 -3.24
N ASP A 22 -14.07 25.51 -2.56
CA ASP A 22 -14.07 25.76 -1.12
C ASP A 22 -13.82 24.51 -0.25
N PRO A 23 -13.04 24.63 0.83
CA PRO A 23 -12.96 23.60 1.85
C PRO A 23 -14.05 23.85 2.89
N VAL A 24 -15.25 23.32 2.69
CA VAL A 24 -16.16 22.96 3.79
C VAL A 24 -17.30 22.10 3.22
N SER A 25 -17.15 20.80 3.40
CA SER A 25 -18.28 19.90 3.68
C SER A 25 -17.71 18.56 4.11
N ALA A 26 -17.38 18.49 5.40
CA ALA A 26 -17.50 17.27 6.16
C ALA A 26 -18.90 16.69 5.93
N ARG A 27 -19.03 15.77 4.97
CA ARG A 27 -20.20 14.91 4.85
C ARG A 27 -19.72 13.50 5.13
N ARG A 28 -20.06 13.05 6.34
CA ARG A 28 -20.02 11.67 6.84
C ARG A 28 -19.88 10.67 5.70
N ALA A 29 -18.68 10.12 5.54
CA ALA A 29 -18.51 8.91 4.77
C ALA A 29 -19.27 7.80 5.51
N GLY A 30 -20.35 7.32 4.92
CA GLY A 30 -20.88 6.01 5.29
C GLY A 30 -19.78 4.95 5.11
N PRO A 31 -19.93 3.75 5.71
CA PRO A 31 -18.96 2.69 5.54
C PRO A 31 -18.91 2.30 4.06
N ARG A 32 -17.96 2.87 3.31
CA ARG A 32 -17.62 2.41 1.96
C ARG A 32 -17.03 1.01 2.14
N PRO A 33 -17.39 0.00 1.32
CA PRO A 33 -16.92 -1.38 1.49
C PRO A 33 -15.39 -1.46 1.55
N VAL A 34 -14.70 -0.62 0.75
CA VAL A 34 -13.24 -0.47 0.78
C VAL A 34 -12.75 0.21 2.06
N GLY A 35 -13.47 1.19 2.59
CA GLY A 35 -13.13 1.85 3.86
C GLY A 35 -13.30 0.93 5.08
N THR A 36 -14.36 0.13 5.12
CA THR A 36 -14.55 -0.90 6.16
C THR A 36 -13.53 -2.01 6.07
N TRP A 37 -13.15 -2.38 4.84
CA TRP A 37 -12.13 -3.39 4.60
C TRP A 37 -10.73 -2.90 4.99
N LEU A 38 -10.38 -1.66 4.63
CA LEU A 38 -9.14 -0.99 5.04
C LEU A 38 -9.03 -0.80 6.55
N ALA A 39 -10.15 -0.55 7.24
CA ALA A 39 -10.17 -0.30 8.68
C ALA A 39 -10.27 -1.58 9.54
N GLY A 40 -10.60 -2.73 8.94
CA GLY A 40 -10.79 -3.99 9.67
C GLY A 40 -10.04 -5.15 9.03
N ALA A 41 -10.57 -5.68 7.93
CA ALA A 41 -10.04 -6.90 7.31
C ALA A 41 -8.55 -6.81 6.91
N LEU A 42 -8.09 -5.66 6.42
CA LEU A 42 -6.68 -5.47 6.07
C LEU A 42 -5.75 -5.46 7.30
N PRO A 43 -5.95 -4.62 8.32
CA PRO A 43 -5.11 -4.64 9.52
C PRO A 43 -5.17 -6.00 10.24
N ASP A 44 -6.35 -6.62 10.33
CA ASP A 44 -6.49 -7.97 10.91
C ASP A 44 -5.66 -9.00 10.12
N ALA A 45 -5.66 -8.92 8.78
CA ALA A 45 -4.85 -9.81 7.94
C ALA A 45 -3.34 -9.53 8.08
N VAL A 46 -2.93 -8.27 8.20
CA VAL A 46 -1.51 -7.93 8.43
C VAL A 46 -1.04 -8.47 9.79
N GLU A 47 -1.82 -8.26 10.84
CA GLU A 47 -1.52 -8.77 12.18
C GLU A 47 -1.49 -10.30 12.21
N ALA A 48 -2.51 -10.95 11.63
CA ALA A 48 -2.56 -12.40 11.52
C ALA A 48 -1.37 -12.95 10.73
N ALA A 49 -0.98 -12.33 9.62
CA ALA A 49 0.19 -12.76 8.84
C ALA A 49 1.48 -12.63 9.66
N MET A 50 1.72 -11.48 10.28
CA MET A 50 2.96 -11.23 11.04
C MET A 50 3.03 -12.05 12.34
N GLY A 51 1.90 -12.34 12.97
CA GLY A 51 1.81 -13.13 14.21
C GLY A 51 1.83 -14.64 14.01
N SER A 52 1.49 -15.13 12.80
CA SER A 52 1.44 -16.56 12.47
C SER A 52 2.72 -17.11 11.84
N LEU A 53 3.73 -16.25 11.59
CA LEU A 53 4.99 -16.67 10.98
C LEU A 53 5.63 -17.80 11.79
N ASP A 54 5.76 -18.97 11.16
CA ASP A 54 6.28 -20.17 11.81
C ASP A 54 7.39 -20.82 10.95
N PRO A 55 8.65 -20.85 11.43
CA PRO A 55 9.75 -21.50 10.72
C PRO A 55 9.56 -23.01 10.53
N ALA A 56 8.64 -23.65 11.28
CA ALA A 56 8.30 -25.07 11.07
C ALA A 56 7.37 -25.30 9.87
N GLN A 57 6.73 -24.25 9.36
CA GLN A 57 5.83 -24.28 8.19
C GLN A 57 6.53 -23.78 6.91
N CYS A 58 7.85 -23.84 6.86
CA CYS A 58 8.67 -23.49 5.71
C CYS A 58 8.83 -24.68 4.75
N ASP A 59 9.31 -24.37 3.55
CA ASP A 59 9.70 -25.32 2.54
C ASP A 59 10.66 -26.32 3.15
N ARG A 60 10.30 -27.60 3.02
CA ARG A 60 11.11 -28.68 3.55
C ARG A 60 11.18 -29.82 2.58
N MET A 61 12.30 -30.51 2.59
CA MET A 61 12.44 -31.74 1.82
C MET A 61 11.63 -32.84 2.50
N GLY A 62 10.64 -33.38 1.79
CA GLY A 62 9.87 -34.54 2.22
C GLY A 62 10.73 -35.81 2.24
N PRO A 63 10.27 -36.87 2.91
CA PRO A 63 10.99 -38.14 3.01
C PRO A 63 11.25 -38.81 1.63
N ASP A 64 10.44 -38.48 0.63
CA ASP A 64 10.58 -38.96 -0.75
C ASP A 64 11.53 -38.12 -1.62
N GLY A 65 12.24 -37.14 -1.02
CA GLY A 65 13.13 -36.23 -1.74
C GLY A 65 12.43 -35.14 -2.55
N ARG A 66 11.11 -34.99 -2.41
CA ARG A 66 10.33 -33.92 -3.04
C ARG A 66 10.25 -32.68 -2.15
N LEU A 67 10.28 -31.50 -2.75
CA LEU A 67 10.02 -30.24 -2.04
C LEU A 67 8.55 -30.23 -1.59
N VAL A 68 8.33 -30.00 -0.30
CA VAL A 68 7.01 -29.70 0.25
C VAL A 68 6.97 -28.20 0.45
N GLU A 69 6.16 -27.51 -0.35
CA GLU A 69 5.95 -26.07 -0.22
C GLU A 69 5.27 -25.76 1.12
N GLY A 70 5.91 -24.90 1.89
CA GLY A 70 5.40 -24.29 3.10
C GLY A 70 4.61 -23.03 2.78
N ASN A 71 3.75 -22.61 3.72
CA ASN A 71 3.05 -21.33 3.64
C ASN A 71 3.67 -20.27 4.56
N GLY A 72 4.81 -20.59 5.19
CA GLY A 72 5.47 -19.71 6.17
C GLY A 72 4.65 -19.47 7.44
N GLY A 73 3.61 -20.28 7.69
CA GLY A 73 2.67 -20.15 8.80
C GLY A 73 1.41 -19.33 8.49
N VAL A 74 1.35 -18.69 7.32
CA VAL A 74 0.24 -17.78 6.97
C VAL A 74 -0.91 -18.53 6.30
N ASP A 75 -2.13 -18.33 6.81
CA ASP A 75 -3.35 -18.91 6.22
C ASP A 75 -3.65 -18.35 4.82
N ALA A 76 -4.25 -19.18 3.97
CA ALA A 76 -4.59 -18.84 2.60
C ALA A 76 -5.60 -17.67 2.51
N GLY A 77 -6.53 -17.55 3.46
CA GLY A 77 -7.48 -16.43 3.54
C GLY A 77 -6.78 -15.10 3.86
N THR A 78 -5.77 -15.14 4.72
CA THR A 78 -4.93 -13.98 5.03
C THR A 78 -4.13 -13.52 3.81
N LEU A 79 -3.47 -14.45 3.11
CA LEU A 79 -2.76 -14.14 1.86
C LEU A 79 -3.70 -13.66 0.75
N SER A 80 -4.90 -14.23 0.65
CA SER A 80 -5.92 -13.78 -0.30
C SER A 80 -6.36 -12.34 -0.02
N THR A 81 -6.41 -11.93 1.24
CA THR A 81 -6.76 -10.55 1.64
C THR A 81 -5.63 -9.58 1.29
N LEU A 82 -4.37 -9.95 1.52
CA LEU A 82 -3.23 -9.09 1.19
C LEU A 82 -3.00 -8.94 -0.32
N THR A 83 -3.26 -9.99 -1.10
CA THR A 83 -3.01 -9.99 -2.55
C THR A 83 -4.00 -9.14 -3.36
N VAL A 84 -5.19 -8.86 -2.83
CA VAL A 84 -6.18 -8.01 -3.51
C VAL A 84 -5.95 -6.51 -3.28
N VAL A 85 -5.06 -6.11 -2.35
CA VAL A 85 -4.75 -4.72 -2.01
C VAL A 85 -4.50 -3.82 -3.23
N PRO A 86 -3.69 -4.21 -4.24
CA PRO A 86 -3.48 -3.36 -5.43
C PRO A 86 -4.78 -3.07 -6.20
N CYS A 87 -5.69 -4.04 -6.25
CA CYS A 87 -6.96 -3.90 -6.94
C CYS A 87 -7.91 -2.96 -6.19
N VAL A 88 -8.08 -3.14 -4.87
CA VAL A 88 -8.99 -2.30 -4.07
C VAL A 88 -8.46 -0.88 -3.80
N LEU A 89 -7.14 -0.66 -3.86
CA LEU A 89 -6.59 0.69 -3.79
C LEU A 89 -6.94 1.55 -5.01
N SER A 90 -7.11 0.93 -6.17
CA SER A 90 -7.52 1.63 -7.40
C SER A 90 -8.95 2.20 -7.30
N ASP A 91 -9.79 1.59 -6.46
CA ASP A 91 -11.16 2.04 -6.19
C ASP A 91 -11.24 3.06 -5.03
N ALA A 92 -10.12 3.32 -4.34
CA ALA A 92 -10.05 4.21 -3.18
C ALA A 92 -9.68 5.65 -3.58
N ASP A 93 -10.57 6.29 -4.34
CA ASP A 93 -10.43 7.68 -4.84
C ASP A 93 -10.21 8.76 -3.76
N TRP A 94 -10.50 8.41 -2.50
CA TRP A 94 -10.43 9.27 -1.33
C TRP A 94 -9.08 9.18 -0.59
N LEU A 95 -8.21 8.23 -0.96
CA LEU A 95 -6.84 8.14 -0.42
C LEU A 95 -5.89 9.00 -1.24
N THR A 96 -4.97 9.69 -0.57
CA THR A 96 -3.88 10.37 -1.27
C THR A 96 -2.95 9.34 -1.93
N PRO A 97 -2.26 9.69 -3.03
CA PRO A 97 -1.29 8.79 -3.66
C PRO A 97 -0.25 8.24 -2.66
N ASP A 98 0.23 9.06 -1.73
CA ASP A 98 1.15 8.64 -0.67
C ASP A 98 0.53 7.60 0.28
N GLN A 99 -0.75 7.75 0.64
CA GLN A 99 -1.45 6.75 1.46
C GLN A 99 -1.65 5.43 0.70
N GLN A 100 -1.97 5.49 -0.59
CA GLN A 100 -2.09 4.29 -1.43
C GLN A 100 -0.74 3.57 -1.54
N ILE A 101 0.36 4.30 -1.77
CA ILE A 101 1.71 3.73 -1.84
C ILE A 101 2.10 3.07 -0.51
N ARG A 102 1.81 3.71 0.63
CA ARG A 102 2.08 3.13 1.96
C ARG A 102 1.30 1.85 2.20
N LEU A 103 0.02 1.82 1.87
CA LEU A 103 -0.82 0.62 2.02
C LEU A 103 -0.36 -0.51 1.11
N LEU A 104 0.01 -0.18 -0.13
CA LEU A 104 0.58 -1.14 -1.08
C LEU A 104 1.91 -1.69 -0.57
N ALA A 105 2.77 -0.83 -0.02
CA ALA A 105 4.05 -1.23 0.55
C ALA A 105 3.85 -2.17 1.75
N VAL A 106 2.96 -1.84 2.69
CA VAL A 106 2.61 -2.68 3.84
C VAL A 106 2.17 -4.07 3.37
N ALA A 107 1.18 -4.15 2.49
CA ALA A 107 0.67 -5.43 2.00
C ALA A 107 1.71 -6.26 1.24
N SER A 108 2.52 -5.60 0.42
CA SER A 108 3.58 -6.25 -0.37
C SER A 108 4.70 -6.75 0.53
N ILE A 109 5.11 -5.98 1.53
CA ILE A 109 6.16 -6.34 2.48
C ILE A 109 5.69 -7.51 3.35
N THR A 110 4.48 -7.47 3.91
CA THR A 110 3.92 -8.57 4.71
C THR A 110 3.86 -9.87 3.90
N THR A 111 3.35 -9.80 2.66
CA THR A 111 3.32 -10.97 1.77
C THR A 111 4.72 -11.46 1.41
N GLY A 112 5.66 -10.53 1.19
CA GLY A 112 7.04 -10.84 0.85
C GLY A 112 7.81 -11.50 2.00
N ILE A 113 7.58 -11.07 3.25
CA ILE A 113 8.16 -11.69 4.44
C ILE A 113 7.67 -13.14 4.58
N ALA A 114 6.35 -13.36 4.44
CA ALA A 114 5.76 -14.70 4.50
C ALA A 114 6.38 -15.64 3.43
N ARG A 115 6.55 -15.15 2.21
CA ARG A 115 7.18 -15.91 1.12
C ARG A 115 8.68 -16.16 1.33
N LEU A 116 9.43 -15.18 1.83
CA LEU A 116 10.84 -15.36 2.14
C LEU A 116 11.07 -16.40 3.24
N LEU A 117 10.20 -16.39 4.24
CA LEU A 117 10.24 -17.41 5.28
C LEU A 117 9.79 -18.75 4.74
N ALA A 118 8.76 -18.81 3.89
CA ALA A 118 8.37 -20.06 3.23
C ALA A 118 9.51 -20.69 2.43
N ASP A 119 10.20 -19.92 1.57
CA ASP A 119 11.23 -20.44 0.65
C ASP A 119 12.52 -20.90 1.36
N ASP A 120 13.17 -20.02 2.12
CA ASP A 120 14.39 -20.37 2.87
C ASP A 120 14.50 -19.51 4.14
N PRO A 121 13.91 -19.96 5.26
CA PRO A 121 13.95 -19.22 6.51
C PRO A 121 15.37 -19.12 7.06
N GLY A 122 16.21 -20.14 6.80
CA GLY A 122 17.59 -20.21 7.28
C GLY A 122 18.43 -19.09 6.70
N THR A 123 18.42 -18.95 5.38
CA THR A 123 19.11 -17.86 4.67
C THR A 123 18.48 -16.50 4.98
N ALA A 124 17.15 -16.42 5.04
CA ALA A 124 16.46 -15.16 5.32
C ALA A 124 16.80 -14.58 6.70
N ILE A 125 16.88 -15.43 7.72
CA ILE A 125 17.29 -15.05 9.08
C ILE A 125 18.78 -14.74 9.13
N LEU A 126 19.63 -15.61 8.56
CA LEU A 126 21.09 -15.43 8.57
C LEU A 126 21.52 -14.11 7.94
N HIS A 127 20.89 -13.71 6.84
CA HIS A 127 21.20 -12.46 6.12
C HIS A 127 20.38 -11.25 6.59
N GLY A 128 19.58 -11.41 7.65
CA GLY A 128 18.76 -10.32 8.20
C GLY A 128 17.79 -9.72 7.19
N LEU A 129 17.27 -10.51 6.25
CA LEU A 129 16.33 -10.05 5.22
C LEU A 129 15.00 -9.66 5.85
N VAL A 130 14.49 -10.49 6.76
CA VAL A 130 13.25 -10.22 7.51
C VAL A 130 13.38 -8.92 8.31
N ALA A 131 14.51 -8.72 9.01
CA ALA A 131 14.76 -7.51 9.80
C ALA A 131 14.75 -6.24 8.93
N ARG A 132 15.36 -6.28 7.73
CA ARG A 132 15.34 -5.14 6.79
C ARG A 132 13.94 -4.85 6.26
N MET A 133 13.13 -5.88 6.01
CA MET A 133 11.75 -5.70 5.56
C MET A 133 10.86 -5.14 6.67
N CYS A 134 11.01 -5.62 7.92
CA CYS A 134 10.34 -5.04 9.07
C CYS A 134 10.72 -3.57 9.28
N ALA A 135 12.01 -3.21 9.16
CA ALA A 135 12.43 -1.80 9.25
C ALA A 135 11.81 -0.93 8.15
N THR A 136 11.60 -1.48 6.95
CA THR A 136 10.90 -0.79 5.86
C THR A 136 9.41 -0.63 6.16
N LEU A 137 8.79 -1.64 6.78
CA LEU A 137 7.41 -1.59 7.25
C LEU A 137 7.21 -0.53 8.33
N ASP A 138 8.11 -0.46 9.32
CA ASP A 138 8.12 0.57 10.37
C ASP A 138 8.23 1.97 9.77
N HIS A 139 9.02 2.12 8.69
CA HIS A 139 9.14 3.39 7.99
C HIS A 139 7.86 3.75 7.22
N ALA A 140 7.23 2.79 6.53
CA ALA A 140 6.00 3.00 5.78
C ALA A 140 4.78 3.29 6.68
N THR A 141 4.78 2.80 7.92
CA THR A 141 3.72 3.01 8.90
C THR A 141 3.92 4.25 9.75
N ARG A 142 5.12 4.86 9.71
CA ARG A 142 5.38 6.09 10.43
C ARG A 142 4.50 7.21 9.86
N PRO A 143 3.66 7.87 10.68
CA PRO A 143 2.96 9.05 10.20
C PRO A 143 4.01 10.08 9.80
N ASP A 144 3.87 10.66 8.60
CA ASP A 144 4.66 11.83 8.22
C ASP A 144 4.42 12.87 9.32
N THR A 145 5.38 13.08 10.21
CA THR A 145 5.35 14.23 11.11
C THR A 145 5.50 15.44 10.18
N PRO A 146 4.48 16.31 10.00
CA PRO A 146 4.74 17.57 9.34
C PRO A 146 5.68 18.35 10.25
N GLY A 147 6.96 18.39 9.88
CA GLY A 147 7.96 19.26 10.47
C GLY A 147 7.68 20.73 10.13
N LEU A 148 6.52 21.23 10.53
CA LEU A 148 6.22 22.64 10.78
C LEU A 148 6.47 22.93 12.27
N ALA A 149 7.66 22.57 12.76
CA ALA A 149 8.09 22.84 14.14
C ALA A 149 9.49 23.47 14.21
N THR A 150 9.95 24.13 13.15
CA THR A 150 11.18 24.97 13.18
C THR A 150 11.04 26.27 12.39
N GLN A 151 9.84 26.85 12.33
CA GLN A 151 9.62 28.16 11.69
C GLN A 151 9.81 29.39 12.60
N PHE A 152 10.23 29.28 13.88
CA PHE A 152 10.19 30.45 14.78
C PHE A 152 11.36 30.68 15.74
N GLU A 153 12.60 30.26 15.47
CA GLU A 153 13.70 30.57 16.42
C GLU A 153 15.03 31.09 15.86
N HIS A 154 15.13 31.62 14.63
CA HIS A 154 16.41 32.24 14.21
C HIS A 154 16.26 33.47 13.30
N ALA A 155 15.35 34.37 13.65
CA ALA A 155 15.30 35.73 13.11
C ALA A 155 14.86 36.75 14.19
N LEU A 156 15.60 36.79 15.31
CA LEU A 156 15.66 37.94 16.22
C LEU A 156 17.12 38.35 16.39
#